data_AF-A0A8X7RTP9-F1
#
_entry.id   AF-A0A8X7RTP9-F1
#
_cell.length_a   1.000
_cell.length_b   1.000
_cell.length_c   1.000
_cell.angle_alpha   90.00
_cell.angle_beta   90.00
_cell.angle_gamma   90.00
#
_symmetry.space_group_name_H-M   'P 1'
#
loop_
_entity.id
_entity.type
_entity.pdbx_description
1 polymer ?
#
loop_
_entity_poly.entity_id
_entity_poly.type
_entity_poly.pdbx_seq_one_letter_code
_entity_poly.pdbx_strand_id
1 'polypeptide(L)'
;MDGLPPRALGLFPQAAVSKGHENATAENGPWVITLDAPSYFLVQHAKNRALREELYRAYLSRASSGDLDNTAIIDQILKLRLEKAKLLGYNNYAEVSMTMKMTIVEKAAELLEKLRSASWDPTVRGNMFTTAVTTWKTSRIPQRANVLKNLTA
;
A
#
# COMPACT_ATOMS: atom_id res chain seq x y z
N MET A 1 -21.52 9.73 -4.76
CA MET A 1 -20.43 10.15 -3.84
C MET A 1 -20.67 9.69 -2.40
N ASP A 2 -21.67 8.84 -2.18
CA ASP A 2 -22.08 8.40 -0.84
C ASP A 2 -21.01 7.58 -0.13
N GLY A 3 -20.83 7.87 1.16
CA GLY A 3 -19.86 7.19 2.02
C GLY A 3 -18.45 7.78 1.99
N LEU A 4 -18.19 8.75 1.11
CA LEU A 4 -16.92 9.45 1.11
C LEU A 4 -16.77 10.32 2.38
N PRO A 5 -15.58 10.39 2.98
CA PRO A 5 -15.34 11.29 4.10
C PRO A 5 -15.38 12.75 3.63
N PRO A 6 -15.73 13.72 4.50
CA PRO A 6 -15.80 15.14 4.13
C PRO A 6 -14.53 15.70 3.47
N ARG A 7 -13.36 15.16 3.84
CA ARG A 7 -12.08 15.54 3.21
C ARG A 7 -12.02 15.22 1.71
N ALA A 8 -12.64 14.11 1.28
CA ALA A 8 -12.71 13.74 -0.13
C ALA A 8 -13.61 14.70 -0.92
N LEU A 9 -14.70 15.14 -0.28
CA LEU A 9 -15.64 16.10 -0.87
C LEU A 9 -15.01 17.49 -1.03
N GLY A 10 -13.96 17.85 -0.28
CA GLY A 10 -13.17 19.06 -0.53
C GLY A 10 -12.14 18.92 -1.67
N LEU A 11 -11.56 17.72 -1.83
CA LEU A 11 -10.47 17.47 -2.78
C LEU A 11 -10.95 17.36 -4.24
N PHE A 12 -12.03 16.62 -4.48
CA PHE A 12 -12.50 16.34 -5.85
C PHE A 12 -13.08 17.55 -6.61
N PRO A 13 -13.77 18.50 -5.96
CA PRO A 13 -14.17 19.74 -6.63
C PRO A 13 -12.96 20.62 -6.94
N GLN A 14 -11.95 20.68 -6.06
CA GLN A 14 -10.72 21.42 -6.35
C GLN A 14 -10.02 20.87 -7.60
N ALA A 15 -9.98 19.54 -7.74
CA ALA A 15 -9.50 18.89 -8.96
C ALA A 15 -10.40 19.11 -10.18
N ALA A 16 -11.69 19.40 -9.98
CA ALA A 16 -12.63 19.73 -11.05
C ALA A 16 -12.45 21.18 -11.53
N VAL A 17 -12.30 22.12 -10.59
CA VAL A 17 -12.00 23.53 -10.88
C VAL A 17 -10.70 23.65 -11.67
N SER A 18 -9.64 22.94 -11.28
CA SER A 18 -8.37 22.95 -12.01
C SER A 18 -8.46 22.37 -13.44
N LYS A 19 -9.49 21.59 -13.74
CA LYS A 19 -9.79 21.06 -15.08
C LYS A 19 -10.85 21.87 -15.84
N GLY A 20 -11.25 23.04 -15.34
CA GLY A 20 -12.16 23.97 -16.02
C GLY A 20 -13.62 23.92 -15.56
N HIS A 21 -13.93 23.21 -14.47
CA HIS A 21 -15.28 23.21 -13.88
C HIS A 21 -15.39 24.21 -12.73
N GLU A 22 -15.58 25.49 -13.02
CA GLU A 22 -15.56 26.59 -12.04
C GLU A 22 -16.67 26.52 -10.98
N ASN A 23 -17.82 25.91 -11.31
CA ASN A 23 -18.97 25.78 -10.41
C ASN A 23 -18.91 24.55 -9.50
N ALA A 24 -17.81 23.80 -9.50
CA ALA A 24 -17.68 22.59 -8.70
C ALA A 24 -17.56 22.92 -7.21
N THR A 25 -18.50 22.42 -6.41
CA THR A 25 -18.49 22.55 -4.95
C THR A 25 -18.47 21.19 -4.27
N ALA A 26 -18.17 21.17 -2.97
CA ALA A 26 -18.14 19.93 -2.20
C ALA A 26 -19.51 19.24 -2.14
N GLU A 27 -20.58 20.02 -2.10
CA GLU A 27 -21.95 19.55 -1.95
C GLU A 27 -22.62 19.30 -3.31
N ASN A 28 -22.40 20.21 -4.27
CA ASN A 28 -22.93 20.11 -5.63
C ASN A 28 -21.77 19.98 -6.60
N GLY A 29 -21.68 18.81 -7.25
CA GLY A 29 -20.66 18.50 -8.26
C GLY A 29 -20.65 19.49 -9.45
N PRO A 30 -19.74 19.31 -10.42
CA PRO A 30 -19.04 18.05 -10.73
C PRO A 30 -17.83 17.74 -9.83
N TRP A 31 -17.51 16.46 -9.70
CA TRP A 31 -16.35 15.98 -8.95
C TRP A 31 -15.40 15.26 -9.90
N VAL A 32 -14.11 15.59 -9.83
CA VAL A 32 -13.07 14.89 -10.58
C VAL A 32 -12.26 14.02 -9.63
N ILE A 33 -12.23 12.73 -9.92
CA ILE A 33 -11.39 11.76 -9.21
C ILE A 33 -10.11 11.54 -10.02
N THR A 34 -8.97 11.68 -9.36
CA THR A 34 -7.64 11.45 -9.93
C THR A 34 -7.00 10.18 -9.36
N LEU A 35 -5.97 9.65 -10.03
CA LEU A 35 -5.28 8.40 -9.65
C LEU A 35 -4.05 8.63 -8.76
N ASP A 36 -3.86 9.83 -8.23
CA ASP A 36 -2.86 10.10 -7.19
C ASP A 36 -3.26 9.44 -5.87
N ALA A 37 -2.27 9.18 -5.02
CA ALA A 37 -2.46 8.42 -3.78
C ALA A 37 -3.55 9.01 -2.86
N PRO A 38 -3.56 10.32 -2.53
CA PRO A 38 -4.61 10.92 -1.70
C PRO A 38 -6.02 10.68 -2.26
N SER A 39 -6.24 10.93 -3.55
CA SER A 39 -7.53 10.72 -4.20
C SER A 39 -7.94 9.25 -4.19
N TYR A 40 -7.04 8.34 -4.58
CA TYR A 40 -7.30 6.90 -4.66
C TYR A 40 -7.70 6.29 -3.30
N PHE A 41 -6.96 6.61 -2.23
CA PHE A 41 -7.25 6.06 -0.90
C PHE A 41 -8.59 6.56 -0.34
N LEU A 42 -8.98 7.79 -0.65
CA LEU A 42 -10.25 8.34 -0.18
C LEU A 42 -11.46 7.65 -0.82
N VAL A 43 -11.36 7.21 -2.08
CA VAL A 43 -12.44 6.48 -2.77
C VAL A 43 -12.63 5.06 -2.26
N GLN A 44 -11.65 4.49 -1.54
CA GLN A 44 -11.83 3.18 -0.88
C GLN A 44 -12.98 3.20 0.15
N HIS A 45 -13.31 4.37 0.69
CA HIS A 45 -14.43 4.56 1.61
C HIS A 45 -15.79 4.73 0.91
N ALA A 46 -15.83 4.92 -0.42
CA ALA A 46 -17.08 5.09 -1.14
C ALA A 46 -17.96 3.85 -0.98
N LYS A 47 -19.27 4.03 -0.73
CA LYS A 47 -20.23 2.91 -0.60
C LYS A 47 -20.45 2.18 -1.93
N ASN A 48 -20.37 2.90 -3.05
CA ASN A 48 -20.59 2.35 -4.39
C ASN A 48 -19.47 1.37 -4.79
N ARG A 49 -19.81 0.08 -4.94
CA ARG A 49 -18.87 -0.97 -5.33
C ARG A 49 -18.36 -0.82 -6.76
N ALA A 50 -19.23 -0.43 -7.70
CA ALA A 50 -18.85 -0.28 -9.11
C ALA A 50 -17.80 0.83 -9.26
N LEU A 51 -17.96 1.94 -8.55
CA LEU A 51 -16.97 3.03 -8.52
C LEU A 51 -15.62 2.56 -7.97
N ARG A 52 -15.62 1.77 -6.88
CA ARG A 52 -14.38 1.21 -6.31
C ARG A 52 -13.71 0.26 -7.30
N GLU A 53 -14.49 -0.56 -8.00
CA GLU A 53 -13.97 -1.50 -8.99
C GLU A 53 -13.37 -0.79 -10.21
N GLU A 54 -14.07 0.20 -10.77
CA GLU A 54 -13.59 0.99 -11.89
C GLU A 54 -12.26 1.69 -11.54
N LEU A 55 -12.22 2.37 -10.39
CA LEU A 55 -11.02 3.05 -9.96
C LEU A 55 -9.87 2.08 -9.65
N TYR A 56 -10.17 0.93 -9.05
CA TYR A 56 -9.18 -0.12 -8.79
C TYR A 56 -8.56 -0.63 -10.10
N ARG A 57 -9.38 -0.94 -11.11
CA ARG A 57 -8.92 -1.40 -12.42
C ARG A 57 -8.09 -0.32 -13.12
N ALA A 58 -8.54 0.94 -13.09
CA ALA A 58 -7.81 2.06 -13.66
C ALA A 58 -6.46 2.28 -12.97
N TYR A 59 -6.40 2.17 -11.64
CA TYR A 59 -5.16 2.33 -10.87
C TYR A 59 -4.16 1.20 -11.14
N LEU A 60 -4.64 -0.04 -11.28
CA LEU A 60 -3.81 -1.23 -11.47
C LEU A 60 -3.24 -1.34 -12.90
N SER A 61 -3.98 -0.85 -13.91
CA SER A 61 -3.58 -0.88 -15.33
C SER A 61 -2.84 0.39 -15.79
N ARG A 62 -2.37 1.22 -14.85
CA ARG A 62 -1.59 2.40 -15.20
C ARG A 62 -0.29 1.99 -15.88
N ALA A 63 -0.01 2.66 -17.00
CA ALA A 63 1.22 2.49 -17.77
C ALA A 63 1.48 1.03 -18.19
N SER A 64 0.42 0.30 -18.54
CA SER A 64 0.48 -1.11 -18.96
C SER A 64 -0.10 -1.36 -20.35
N SER A 65 -0.37 -0.32 -21.14
CA SER A 65 -0.88 -0.43 -22.52
C SER A 65 -0.68 0.88 -23.31
N GLY A 66 -0.71 0.77 -24.64
CA GLY A 66 -0.57 1.92 -25.55
C GLY A 66 0.80 2.59 -25.48
N ASP A 67 0.85 3.89 -25.74
CA ASP A 67 2.10 4.68 -25.78
C ASP A 67 2.79 4.82 -24.42
N LEU A 68 2.07 4.52 -23.33
CA LEU A 68 2.58 4.61 -21.95
C LEU A 68 2.90 3.24 -21.36
N ASP A 69 2.97 2.17 -22.16
CA ASP A 69 3.25 0.82 -21.67
C ASP A 69 4.71 0.67 -21.18
N ASN A 70 4.86 0.35 -19.90
CA ASN A 70 6.16 0.11 -19.28
C ASN A 70 6.64 -1.35 -19.37
N THR A 71 5.83 -2.27 -19.91
CA THR A 71 6.16 -3.71 -19.94
C THR A 71 7.48 -3.97 -20.66
N ALA A 72 7.61 -3.49 -21.91
CA ALA A 72 8.85 -3.66 -22.69
C ALA A 72 10.05 -2.91 -22.09
N ILE A 73 9.81 -1.75 -21.45
CA ILE A 73 10.85 -0.98 -20.77
C ILE A 73 11.41 -1.77 -19.59
N ILE A 74 10.55 -2.41 -18.79
CA ILE A 74 10.96 -3.25 -17.67
C ILE A 74 11.80 -4.43 -18.18
N ASP A 75 11.37 -5.11 -19.25
CA ASP A 75 12.11 -6.23 -19.83
C ASP A 75 13.52 -5.82 -20.28
N GLN A 76 13.63 -4.66 -20.95
CA GLN A 76 14.92 -4.11 -21.35
C GLN A 76 15.80 -3.76 -20.14
N ILE A 77 15.23 -3.14 -19.11
CA ILE A 77 15.96 -2.83 -17.87
C ILE A 77 16.48 -4.11 -17.20
N LEU A 78 15.67 -5.17 -17.13
CA LEU A 78 16.08 -6.45 -16.54
C LEU A 78 17.20 -7.11 -17.34
N LYS A 79 17.11 -7.11 -18.68
CA LYS A 79 18.16 -7.61 -19.57
C LYS A 79 19.47 -6.87 -19.37
N LEU A 80 19.46 -5.53 -19.42
CA LEU A 80 20.65 -4.70 -19.26
C LEU A 80 21.26 -4.84 -17.86
N ARG A 81 20.43 -4.99 -16.82
CA ARG A 81 20.90 -5.23 -15.45
C ARG A 81 21.61 -6.58 -15.32
N LEU A 82 21.11 -7.62 -16.00
CA LEU A 82 21.76 -8.93 -16.01
C LEU A 82 23.09 -8.89 -16.78
N GLU A 83 23.13 -8.24 -17.94
CA GLU A 83 24.36 -8.04 -18.72
C GLU A 83 25.41 -7.29 -17.90
N LYS A 84 25.02 -6.19 -17.23
CA LYS A 84 25.89 -5.45 -16.32
C LYS A 84 26.44 -6.33 -15.19
N ALA A 85 25.61 -7.18 -14.58
CA ALA A 85 26.07 -8.07 -13.52
C ALA A 85 27.13 -9.05 -14.02
N LYS A 86 26.90 -9.67 -15.18
CA LYS A 86 27.85 -10.61 -15.80
C LYS A 86 29.17 -9.93 -16.15
N LEU A 87 29.14 -8.71 -16.70
CA LEU A 87 30.35 -7.94 -17.01
C LEU A 87 31.19 -7.63 -15.77
N LEU A 88 30.54 -7.44 -14.62
CA LEU A 88 31.20 -7.19 -13.33
C LEU A 88 31.60 -8.48 -12.59
N GLY A 89 31.38 -9.66 -13.18
CA GLY A 89 31.71 -10.96 -12.57
C GLY A 89 30.71 -11.48 -11.54
N TYR A 90 29.49 -10.94 -11.51
CA TYR A 90 28.40 -11.39 -10.63
C TYR A 90 27.40 -12.28 -11.40
N ASN A 91 26.66 -13.13 -10.68
CA ASN A 91 25.68 -14.02 -11.30
C ASN A 91 24.39 -13.28 -11.68
N ASN A 92 24.01 -12.28 -10.89
CA ASN A 92 22.77 -11.53 -11.06
C ASN A 92 22.89 -10.09 -10.52
N TYR A 93 21.92 -9.24 -10.87
CA TYR A 93 21.95 -7.83 -10.47
C TYR A 93 21.67 -7.62 -8.97
N ALA A 94 21.03 -8.56 -8.28
CA ALA A 94 20.81 -8.44 -6.84
C ALA A 94 22.15 -8.45 -6.09
N GLU A 95 23.08 -9.32 -6.48
CA GLU A 95 24.45 -9.35 -5.94
C GLU A 95 25.15 -7.99 -6.13
N VAL A 96 25.11 -7.43 -7.34
CA VAL A 96 25.67 -6.10 -7.63
C VAL A 96 25.08 -5.04 -6.71
N SER A 97 23.75 -5.04 -6.51
CA SER A 97 23.05 -4.08 -5.66
C SER A 97 23.42 -4.20 -4.18
N MET A 98 23.75 -5.42 -3.72
CA MET A 98 24.10 -5.70 -2.33
C MET A 98 25.52 -5.29 -1.96
N THR A 99 26.43 -5.14 -2.93
CA THR A 99 27.83 -4.70 -2.67
C THR A 99 27.93 -3.39 -1.88
N MET A 100 26.97 -2.49 -2.05
CA MET A 100 26.91 -1.19 -1.36
C MET A 100 25.93 -1.17 -0.17
N LYS A 101 25.38 -2.32 0.24
CA LYS A 101 24.39 -2.44 1.31
C LYS A 101 24.94 -3.24 2.48
N MET A 102 24.30 -3.10 3.65
CA MET A 102 24.66 -3.83 4.87
C MET A 102 24.29 -5.32 4.86
N THR A 103 23.71 -5.84 3.78
CA THR A 103 23.12 -7.18 3.71
C THR A 103 23.53 -7.88 2.44
N ILE A 104 23.38 -9.21 2.44
CA ILE A 104 23.55 -10.08 1.26
C ILE A 104 22.19 -10.63 0.84
N VAL A 105 22.13 -11.20 -0.37
CA VAL A 105 20.88 -11.69 -0.98
C VAL A 105 20.20 -12.73 -0.07
N GLU A 106 20.98 -13.66 0.47
CA GLU A 106 20.49 -14.76 1.32
C GLU A 106 19.89 -14.22 2.62
N LYS A 107 20.56 -13.27 3.28
CA LYS A 107 20.10 -12.68 4.54
C LYS A 107 18.86 -11.81 4.37
N ALA A 108 18.77 -11.09 3.24
CA ALA A 108 17.56 -10.36 2.89
C ALA A 108 16.38 -11.32 2.67
N ALA A 109 16.59 -12.41 1.93
CA ALA A 109 15.56 -13.43 1.70
C ALA A 109 15.12 -14.14 2.98
N GLU A 110 16.07 -14.50 3.86
CA GLU A 110 15.81 -15.12 5.16
C GLU A 110 14.92 -14.23 6.04
N LEU A 111 15.23 -12.93 6.12
CA LEU A 111 14.43 -11.97 6.87
C LEU A 111 13.01 -11.86 6.30
N LEU A 112 12.89 -11.75 4.97
CA LEU A 112 11.59 -11.65 4.31
C LEU A 112 10.75 -12.91 4.52
N GLU A 113 11.35 -14.11 4.45
CA GLU A 113 10.67 -15.38 4.68
C GLU A 113 10.21 -15.52 6.14
N LYS A 114 11.05 -15.13 7.10
CA LYS A 114 10.69 -15.09 8.52
C LYS A 114 9.48 -14.19 8.77
N LEU A 115 9.47 -12.99 8.18
CA LEU A 115 8.34 -12.05 8.29
C LEU A 115 7.10 -12.61 7.60
N ARG A 116 7.23 -13.15 6.38
CA ARG A 116 6.13 -13.77 5.63
C ARG A 116 5.46 -14.88 6.44
N SER A 117 6.25 -15.79 7.01
CA SER A 117 5.76 -16.90 7.83
C SER A 117 5.08 -16.40 9.12
N ALA A 118 5.63 -15.39 9.79
CA ALA A 118 5.01 -14.79 10.97
C ALA A 118 3.70 -14.03 10.66
N SER A 119 3.57 -13.46 9.46
CA SER A 119 2.38 -12.73 9.01
C SER A 119 1.30 -13.63 8.40
N TRP A 120 1.66 -14.81 7.91
CA TRP A 120 0.75 -15.72 7.19
C TRP A 120 -0.43 -16.16 8.07
N ASP A 121 -0.11 -16.67 9.27
CA ASP A 121 -1.08 -17.22 10.19
C ASP A 121 -2.15 -16.17 10.63
N PRO A 122 -1.78 -14.99 11.16
CA PRO A 122 -2.73 -13.93 11.48
C PRO A 122 -3.61 -13.50 10.30
N THR A 123 -3.09 -13.55 9.07
CA THR A 123 -3.80 -13.08 7.88
C THR A 123 -4.83 -14.10 7.37
N VAL A 124 -4.51 -15.39 7.47
CA VAL A 124 -5.38 -16.48 6.99
C VAL A 124 -6.42 -16.89 8.06
N ARG A 125 -6.09 -16.83 9.36
CA ARG A 125 -6.96 -17.31 10.44
C ARG A 125 -7.93 -16.27 11.02
N GLY A 126 -7.79 -14.97 10.77
CA GLY A 126 -8.76 -14.02 11.32
C GLY A 126 -8.60 -12.59 10.86
N ASN A 127 -9.68 -12.04 10.29
CA ASN A 127 -10.04 -10.62 10.24
C ASN A 127 -8.87 -9.64 10.42
N MET A 128 -8.45 -9.00 9.32
CA MET A 128 -7.38 -7.97 9.23
C MET A 128 -7.51 -6.76 10.18
N PHE A 129 -8.43 -6.74 11.14
CA PHE A 129 -8.66 -5.64 12.08
C PHE A 129 -8.65 -6.01 13.57
N THR A 130 -8.78 -7.29 13.96
CA THR A 130 -8.98 -7.63 15.38
C THR A 130 -7.73 -8.12 16.09
N THR A 131 -6.83 -8.83 15.39
CA THR A 131 -5.76 -9.60 16.07
C THR A 131 -4.56 -8.75 16.49
N ALA A 132 -4.24 -7.66 15.77
CA ALA A 132 -3.10 -6.80 16.11
C ALA A 132 -3.32 -5.99 17.40
N VAL A 133 -4.57 -5.63 17.71
CA VAL A 133 -4.91 -4.90 18.94
C VAL A 133 -4.87 -5.82 20.16
N THR A 134 -5.29 -7.08 20.02
CA THR A 134 -5.29 -8.06 21.12
C THR A 134 -3.91 -8.60 21.47
N THR A 135 -3.04 -8.86 20.49
CA THR A 135 -1.67 -9.36 20.74
C THR A 135 -0.76 -8.28 21.33
N TRP A 136 -0.94 -7.03 20.94
CA TRP A 136 -0.23 -5.89 21.55
C TRP A 136 -0.67 -5.63 23.00
N LYS A 137 -1.95 -5.85 23.32
CA LYS A 137 -2.48 -5.70 24.69
C LYS A 137 -2.03 -6.81 25.65
N THR A 138 -1.88 -8.04 25.16
CA THR A 138 -1.53 -9.21 25.98
C THR A 138 -0.04 -9.33 26.28
N SER A 139 0.84 -8.80 25.42
CA SER A 139 2.29 -8.85 25.62
C SER A 139 2.84 -7.82 26.62
N ARG A 140 2.04 -6.83 27.08
CA ARG A 140 2.48 -5.75 27.99
C ARG A 140 1.85 -5.74 29.39
N ILE A 141 1.03 -6.72 29.77
CA ILE A 141 0.43 -6.74 31.12
C ILE A 141 0.60 -8.09 31.83
N PRO A 142 1.77 -8.39 32.42
CA PRO A 142 1.87 -9.37 33.50
C PRO A 142 1.89 -8.72 34.89
N GLN A 143 2.08 -7.40 35.00
CA GLN A 143 2.53 -6.75 36.25
C GLN A 143 1.47 -5.87 36.98
N ARG A 144 0.21 -5.79 36.52
CA ARG A 144 -0.84 -4.98 37.18
C ARG A 144 -1.97 -5.76 37.85
N ALA A 145 -1.89 -7.10 37.89
CA ALA A 145 -2.93 -7.92 38.53
C ALA A 145 -2.81 -8.02 40.07
N ASN A 146 -1.70 -7.56 40.67
CA ASN A 146 -1.43 -7.74 42.11
C ASN A 146 -1.67 -6.48 42.98
N VAL A 147 -2.13 -5.36 42.42
CA VAL A 147 -2.34 -4.12 43.21
C VAL A 147 -3.81 -3.92 43.64
N LEU A 148 -4.76 -4.70 43.12
CA LEU A 148 -6.19 -4.53 43.39
C LEU A 148 -6.82 -5.58 44.33
N LYS A 149 -6.03 -6.45 44.97
CA LYS A 149 -6.54 -7.46 45.93
C LYS A 149 -6.53 -7.03 47.41
N ASN A 150 -6.05 -5.83 47.74
CA ASN A 150 -5.93 -5.37 49.14
C ASN A 150 -6.82 -4.15 49.49
N LEU A 151 -7.92 -3.92 48.76
CA LEU A 151 -8.81 -2.78 49.02
C LEU A 151 -10.30 -3.15 49.19
N THR A 152 -10.57 -4.38 49.64
CA THR A 152 -11.84 -4.77 50.23
C THR A 152 -11.57 -5.79 51.34
N ALA A 153 -11.17 -5.27 52.50
CA ALA A 153 -11.32 -5.87 53.82
C ALA A 153 -11.97 -4.82 54.72
#